data_AF-A0A354DLZ4-F1
#
_entry.id   AF-A0A354DLZ4-F1
#
_cell.length_a   1.000
_cell.length_b   1.000
_cell.length_c   1.000
_cell.angle_alpha   90.00
_cell.angle_beta   90.00
_cell.angle_gamma   90.00
#
_symmetry.space_group_name_H-M   'P 1'
#
loop_
_entity.id
_entity.type
_entity.pdbx_description
1 polymer ?
#
loop_
_entity_poly.entity_id
_entity_poly.type
_entity_poly.pdbx_seq_one_letter_code
_entity_poly.pdbx_strand_id
1 'polypeptide(L)' 'SIIGGSVAQIKDGKVYNTTFAVDNKGEIVAEYSKIHLFRIMREDKYLTGGEELASFPYGNTKVGITICYDIRFPE' A
#
# COMPACT_ATOMS: atom_id res chain seq x y z
N SER A 1 -14.52 7.03 -4.74
CA SER A 1 -13.62 6.08 -4.06
C SER A 1 -12.72 6.84 -3.10
N ILE A 2 -12.29 6.19 -2.02
CA ILE A 2 -11.38 6.74 -1.02
C ILE A 2 -10.08 5.94 -1.06
N ILE A 3 -8.94 6.60 -1.01
CA ILE A 3 -7.63 5.99 -0.76
C ILE A 3 -7.25 6.36 0.67
N GLY A 4 -7.20 5.36 1.56
CA GLY A 4 -7.20 5.55 3.01
C GLY A 4 -5.90 6.06 3.64
N GLY A 5 -4.99 6.68 2.89
CA GLY A 5 -3.63 6.94 3.39
C GLY A 5 -2.91 5.63 3.64
N SER A 6 -2.21 5.45 4.76
CA SER A 6 -1.69 4.13 5.14
C SER A 6 -1.73 3.92 6.65
N VAL A 7 -1.80 2.65 7.06
CA VAL A 7 -1.90 2.21 8.45
C VAL A 7 -0.99 1.02 8.71
N ALA A 8 -0.57 0.84 9.96
CA ALA A 8 0.11 -0.37 10.38
C ALA A 8 -0.89 -1.53 10.47
N GLN A 9 -0.70 -2.57 9.66
CA GLN A 9 -1.56 -3.74 9.62
C GLN A 9 -0.78 -4.98 10.05
N ILE A 10 -1.37 -5.81 10.91
CA ILE A 10 -0.79 -7.08 11.32
C ILE A 10 -1.35 -8.20 10.44
N LYS A 11 -0.47 -8.99 9.80
CA LYS A 11 -0.80 -10.21 9.05
C LYS A 11 0.18 -11.30 9.44
N ASP A 12 -0.31 -12.46 9.85
CA ASP A 12 0.52 -13.63 10.18
C ASP A 12 1.70 -13.33 11.12
N GLY A 13 1.46 -12.47 12.13
CA GLY A 13 2.47 -12.06 13.12
C GLY A 13 3.49 -11.02 12.63
N LYS A 14 3.37 -10.53 11.40
CA LYS A 14 4.21 -9.47 10.83
C LYS A 14 3.42 -8.17 10.70
N VAL A 15 4.12 -7.03 10.79
CA VAL A 15 3.52 -5.70 10.65
C VAL A 15 3.85 -5.13 9.28
N TYR A 16 2.87 -4.57 8.58
CA TYR A 16 3.01 -3.98 7.25
C TYR A 16 2.52 -2.53 7.25
N ASN A 17 3.09 -1.69 6.39
CA ASN A 17 2.54 -0.36 6.09
C ASN A 17 1.56 -0.51 4.92
N THR A 18 0.26 -0.59 5.21
CA THR A 18 -0.76 -0.93 4.22
C THR A 18 -1.71 0.23 3.94
N THR A 19 -2.08 0.42 2.68
CA THR A 19 -3.20 1.26 2.25
C THR A 19 -4.33 0.41 1.69
N PHE A 20 -5.55 0.94 1.79
CA PHE A 20 -6.75 0.36 1.21
C PHE A 20 -7.43 1.39 0.32
N ALA A 21 -7.89 0.95 -0.85
CA ALA A 21 -8.81 1.69 -1.68
C ALA A 21 -10.22 1.14 -1.53
N VAL A 22 -11.17 2.01 -1.26
CA VAL A 22 -12.59 1.66 -1.07
C VAL A 22 -13.44 2.36 -2.13
N ASP A 23 -14.35 1.63 -2.78
CA ASP A 23 -15.22 2.20 -3.80
C ASP A 23 -16.44 2.95 -3.20
N ASN A 24 -17.36 3.40 -4.05
CA ASN A 24 -18.58 4.10 -3.61
C ASN A 24 -19.65 3.18 -3.03
N LYS A 25 -19.48 1.85 -3.12
CA LYS A 25 -20.34 0.85 -2.50
C LYS A 25 -19.82 0.44 -1.11
N GLY A 26 -18.62 0.87 -0.75
CA GLY A 26 -17.96 0.52 0.51
C GLY A 26 -17.09 -0.73 0.41
N GLU A 27 -16.85 -1.25 -0.80
CA GLU A 27 -16.06 -2.45 -1.02
C GLU A 27 -14.57 -2.12 -1.14
N ILE A 28 -13.70 -2.96 -0.56
CA ILE A 28 -12.25 -2.86 -0.73
C ILE A 28 -11.91 -3.31 -2.15
N VAL A 29 -11.44 -2.39 -2.98
CA VAL A 29 -11.10 -2.63 -4.38
C VAL A 29 -9.59 -2.73 -4.64
N ALA A 30 -8.78 -2.35 -3.66
CA ALA A 30 -7.35 -2.66 -3.63
C ALA A 30 -6.82 -2.63 -2.19
N GLU A 31 -5.82 -3.46 -1.94
CA GLU A 31 -5.00 -3.48 -0.74
C GLU A 31 -3.54 -3.49 -1.19
N TYR A 32 -2.71 -2.64 -0.59
CA TYR A 32 -1.30 -2.52 -0.96
C TYR A 32 -0.43 -2.32 0.27
N SER A 33 0.52 -3.23 0.46
CA SER A 33 1.56 -3.09 1.48
C SER A 33 2.82 -2.53 0.84
N LYS A 34 3.36 -1.45 1.42
CA LYS A 34 4.57 -0.74 0.97
C LYS A 34 5.70 -1.73 0.68
N ILE A 35 6.25 -1.68 -0.54
CA ILE A 35 7.32 -2.58 -0.97
C ILE A 35 8.67 -2.06 -0.45
N HIS A 36 8.96 -0.78 -0.68
CA HIS A 36 10.28 -0.21 -0.38
C HIS A 36 10.29 0.47 0.99
N LEU A 37 10.73 -0.27 2.02
CA LEU A 37 10.82 0.24 3.38
C LEU A 37 11.85 1.38 3.50
N PHE A 38 11.51 2.41 4.28
CA PHE A 38 12.37 3.58 4.49
C PHE A 38 13.42 3.32 5.58
N ARG A 39 14.56 2.76 5.15
CA ARG A 39 15.64 2.28 6.04
C ARG A 39 16.31 3.37 6.89
N ILE A 40 16.32 4.63 6.42
CA ILE A 40 16.89 5.75 7.19
C ILE A 40 16.15 5.94 8.52
N MET A 41 14.84 5.68 8.54
CA MET A 41 14.01 5.70 9.76
C MET A 41 13.86 4.32 10.40
N ARG A 42 14.66 3.33 9.98
CA ARG A 42 14.67 1.95 10.48
C ARG A 42 13.31 1.24 10.35
N GLU A 43 12.52 1.60 9.33
CA GLU A 43 11.23 0.95 9.07
C GLU A 43 11.42 -0.57 8.85
N ASP A 44 12.55 -0.99 8.28
CA ASP A 44 12.97 -2.38 8.07
C ASP A 44 13.21 -3.20 9.35
N LYS A 45 13.28 -2.55 10.53
CA LYS A 45 13.38 -3.26 11.81
C LYS A 45 12.03 -3.61 12.43
N TYR A 46 10.96 -2.96 11.99
CA TYR A 46 9.64 -3.05 12.63
C TYR A 46 8.56 -3.50 11.67
N LEU A 47 8.72 -3.18 10.38
CA LEU A 47 7.77 -3.51 9.34
C LEU A 47 8.37 -4.52 8.36
N THR A 48 7.48 -5.26 7.71
CA THR A 48 7.77 -6.16 6.61
C THR A 48 7.34 -5.49 5.31
N GLY A 49 8.17 -5.61 4.27
CA GLY A 49 7.86 -5.12 2.93
C GLY A 49 6.77 -5.97 2.26
N GLY A 50 5.91 -5.34 1.47
CA GLY A 50 5.03 -6.04 0.55
C GLY A 50 5.78 -6.64 -0.63
N GLU A 51 5.10 -7.51 -1.38
CA GLU A 51 5.67 -8.24 -2.52
C GLU A 51 4.91 -7.99 -3.83
N GLU A 52 3.76 -7.33 -3.78
CA GLU A 52 2.86 -7.18 -4.93
C GLU A 52 2.52 -5.70 -5.20
N LEU A 53 2.53 -5.34 -6.48
CA LEU A 53 1.97 -4.06 -6.95
C LEU A 53 0.44 -4.11 -6.88
N ALA A 54 -0.18 -3.00 -6.50
CA ALA A 54 -1.63 -2.89 -6.48
C ALA A 54 -2.13 -1.80 -7.43
N SER A 55 -3.28 -2.08 -8.05
CA SER A 55 -4.02 -1.12 -8.83
C SER A 55 -5.49 -1.45 -8.82
N PHE A 56 -6.35 -0.46 -9.06
CA PHE A 56 -7.79 -0.66 -9.19
C PHE A 56 -8.37 0.17 -10.33
N PRO A 57 -9.51 -0.25 -10.92
CA PRO A 57 -10.21 0.55 -11.90
C PRO A 57 -10.97 1.71 -11.23
N TYR A 58 -10.88 2.90 -11.82
CA TYR A 58 -11.68 4.06 -11.48
C TYR A 58 -12.30 4.65 -12.76
N GLY A 59 -13.53 4.23 -13.06
CA GLY A 59 -14.14 4.48 -14.37
C GLY A 59 -13.33 3.81 -15.48
N ASN A 60 -12.92 4.59 -16.49
CA ASN A 60 -12.09 4.12 -17.60
C ASN A 60 -10.58 4.23 -17.33
N THR A 61 -10.18 4.62 -16.12
CA THR A 61 -8.78 4.84 -15.74
C THR A 61 -8.31 3.74 -14.80
N LYS A 62 -7.14 3.15 -15.06
CA LYS A 62 -6.46 2.27 -14.11
C LYS A 62 -5.60 3.12 -13.18
N VAL A 63 -5.82 3.00 -11.87
CA VAL A 63 -5.08 3.76 -10.84
C VAL A 63 -4.10 2.83 -10.15
N GLY A 64 -2.81 3.15 -10.20
CA GLY A 64 -1.76 2.47 -9.42
C GLY A 64 -1.62 3.06 -8.02
N ILE A 65 -1.16 2.25 -7.06
CA ILE A 65 -0.99 2.65 -5.67
C ILE A 65 0.50 2.52 -5.29
N THR A 66 1.02 3.56 -4.62
CA THR A 66 2.36 3.57 -4.04
C THR A 66 2.33 4.27 -2.68
N ILE A 67 3.25 3.93 -1.77
CA ILE A 67 3.34 4.57 -0.44
C ILE A 67 4.70 5.27 -0.28
N CYS A 68 4.67 6.60 -0.25
CA CYS A 68 5.78 7.46 0.16
C CYS A 68 7.12 7.13 -0.54
N TYR A 69 7.96 6.29 0.06
CA TYR A 69 9.31 5.98 -0.42
C TYR A 69 9.31 5.19 -1.73
N ASP A 70 8.22 4.48 -2.03
CA ASP A 70 8.04 3.74 -3.30
C ASP A 70 8.17 4.65 -4.53
N ILE A 71 7.86 5.95 -4.45
CA ILE A 71 7.97 6.88 -5.59
C ILE A 71 9.40 7.00 -6.16
N ARG A 72 10.41 6.54 -5.42
CA ARG A 72 11.82 6.59 -5.83
C ARG A 72 12.24 5.40 -6.70
N PHE A 73 11.36 4.43 -6.91
CA PHE A 73 11.64 3.18 -7.60
C PHE A 73 10.76 3.09 -8.87
N PRO A 74 11.36 3.12 -10.08
CA PRO A 74 10.62 3.18 -11.35
C PRO A 74 10.27 1.82 -11.97
N GLU A 75 10.74 0.73 -11.35
CA GLU A 75 10.55 -0.68 -11.74
C GLU A 75 9.10 -1.17 -11.59
#